data_AF-A0AAW7XC97-F1
#
_entry.id   AF-A0AAW7XC97-F1
#
_cell.length_a   1.000
_cell.length_b   1.000
_cell.length_c   1.000
_cell.angle_alpha   90.00
_cell.angle_beta   90.00
_cell.angle_gamma   90.00
#
_symmetry.space_group_name_H-M   'P 1'
#
loop_
_entity.id
_entity.type
_entity.pdbx_description
1 polymer ?
#
loop_
_entity_poly.entity_id
_entity_poly.type
_entity_poly.pdbx_seq_one_letter_code
_entity_poly.pdbx_strand_id
1 'polypeptide(L)' 'KFSLGNQADTYGELEFDYTRYINKEKNQSIDVVWMTSFYEAFGTENEMQFDKTAQLYVRGNNLLGNKEVLWIGKRYYHR' A
#
# COMPACT_ATOMS: atom_id res chain seq x y z
N LYS A 1 -11.88 20.77 -1.07
CA LYS A 1 -11.97 21.41 -2.42
C LYS A 1 -12.55 20.38 -3.39
N PHE A 2 -13.31 20.81 -4.41
CA PHE A 2 -13.63 19.91 -5.53
C PHE A 2 -12.34 19.66 -6.32
N SER A 3 -12.05 18.39 -6.67
CA SER A 3 -10.75 17.96 -7.21
C SER A 3 -10.62 18.13 -8.72
N LEU A 4 -11.72 17.97 -9.47
CA LEU A 4 -11.72 18.02 -10.93
C LEU A 4 -11.22 19.39 -11.43
N GLY A 5 -10.11 19.40 -12.19
CA GLY A 5 -9.50 20.62 -12.71
C GLY A 5 -8.85 21.53 -11.66
N ASN A 6 -8.63 21.03 -10.44
CA ASN A 6 -8.18 21.83 -9.30
C ASN A 6 -7.00 21.19 -8.55
N GLN A 7 -6.27 20.30 -9.20
CA GLN A 7 -5.05 19.66 -8.71
C GLN A 7 -3.94 19.95 -9.73
N ALA A 8 -3.06 20.88 -9.36
CA ALA A 8 -1.90 21.29 -10.14
C ALA A 8 -0.64 20.66 -9.54
N ASP A 9 -0.70 19.35 -9.33
CA ASP A 9 0.34 18.51 -8.77
C ASP A 9 0.29 17.12 -9.42
N THR A 10 1.43 16.44 -9.42
CA THR A 10 1.53 15.03 -9.78
C THR A 10 1.75 14.25 -8.49
N TYR A 11 0.81 13.36 -8.16
CA TYR A 11 0.94 12.43 -7.05
C TYR A 11 0.82 11.00 -7.56
N GLY A 12 1.70 10.12 -7.11
CA GLY A 12 1.64 8.71 -7.46
C GLY A 12 2.02 7.80 -6.30
N GLU A 13 1.40 6.62 -6.29
CA GLU A 13 1.66 5.55 -5.35
C GLU A 13 2.04 4.29 -6.14
N LEU A 14 3.08 3.61 -5.68
CA LEU A 14 3.51 2.33 -6.22
C LEU A 14 3.47 1.30 -5.09
N GLU A 15 2.62 0.29 -5.25
CA GLU A 15 2.44 -0.81 -4.30
C GLU A 15 2.96 -2.11 -4.91
N PHE A 16 3.64 -2.90 -4.08
CA PHE A 16 4.15 -4.22 -4.39
C PHE A 16 3.64 -5.20 -3.35
N ASP A 17 2.90 -6.20 -3.83
CA ASP A 17 2.34 -7.27 -3.02
C ASP A 17 3.03 -8.60 -3.32
N TYR A 18 3.42 -9.31 -2.27
CA TYR A 18 3.83 -10.71 -2.36
C TYR A 18 2.91 -11.57 -1.50
N THR A 19 2.18 -12.49 -2.13
CA THR A 19 1.26 -13.43 -1.45
C THR A 19 1.85 -14.83 -1.44
N ARG A 20 1.96 -15.42 -0.24
CA ARG A 20 2.32 -16.83 -0.05
C ARG A 20 1.16 -17.59 0.55
N TYR A 21 0.59 -18.52 -0.20
CA TYR A 21 -0.37 -19.48 0.34
C TYR A 21 0.33 -20.54 1.18
N ILE A 22 -0.25 -20.85 2.34
CA ILE A 22 0.30 -21.84 3.28
C ILE A 22 -0.37 -23.21 3.16
N ASN A 23 -1.49 -23.31 2.45
CA ASN A 23 -2.22 -24.55 2.23
C ASN A 23 -2.61 -24.77 0.76
N LYS A 24 -3.01 -26.00 0.42
CA LYS A 24 -3.33 -26.41 -0.95
C LYS A 24 -4.62 -25.80 -1.46
N GLU A 25 -5.57 -25.58 -0.56
CA GLU A 25 -6.88 -24.97 -0.87
C GLU A 25 -6.77 -23.45 -1.09
N LYS A 26 -5.57 -22.86 -0.90
CA LYS A 26 -5.28 -21.43 -1.05
C LYS A 26 -6.23 -20.53 -0.26
N ASN A 27 -6.78 -21.03 0.83
CA ASN A 27 -7.68 -20.27 1.70
C ASN A 27 -6.94 -19.67 2.92
N GLN A 28 -5.66 -19.94 3.09
CA GLN A 28 -4.78 -19.31 4.09
C GLN A 28 -3.56 -18.72 3.40
N SER A 29 -3.22 -17.46 3.72
CA SER A 29 -2.04 -16.81 3.14
C SER A 29 -1.32 -15.88 4.11
N ILE A 30 -0.06 -15.62 3.81
CA ILE A 30 0.74 -14.54 4.38
C ILE A 30 1.13 -13.63 3.23
N ASP A 31 0.79 -12.35 3.38
CA ASP A 31 1.05 -11.33 2.37
C ASP A 31 2.04 -10.32 2.94
N VAL A 32 3.03 -9.93 2.15
CA VAL A 32 3.93 -8.81 2.43
C VAL A 32 3.57 -7.70 1.45
N VAL A 33 3.27 -6.53 1.99
CA VAL A 33 2.91 -5.34 1.20
C VAL A 33 3.93 -4.26 1.47
N TRP A 34 4.48 -3.70 0.40
CA TRP A 34 5.34 -2.52 0.44
C TRP A 34 4.82 -1.48 -0.53
N MET A 35 4.74 -0.22 -0.09
CA MET A 35 4.32 0.90 -0.92
C MET A 35 5.30 2.06 -0.77
N THR A 36 5.59 2.72 -1.89
CA THR A 36 6.26 4.02 -1.95
C THR A 36 5.33 5.03 -2.61
N SER A 37 5.47 6.31 -2.28
CA SER A 37 4.75 7.37 -2.95
C SER A 37 5.69 8.49 -3.38
N PHE A 38 5.27 9.23 -4.40
CA PHE A 38 5.97 10.39 -4.90
C PHE A 38 5.01 11.54 -5.15
N TYR A 39 5.54 12.75 -4.99
CA TYR A 39 4.84 14.01 -5.16
C TYR A 39 5.73 14.98 -5.90
N GLU A 40 5.16 15.68 -6.87
CA GLU A 40 5.81 16.75 -7.62
C GLU A 40 4.84 17.91 -7.80
N ALA A 41 5.28 19.12 -7.45
CA ALA A 41 4.49 20.33 -7.62
C ALA A 41 4.57 20.81 -9.09
N PHE A 42 3.50 21.42 -9.59
CA PHE A 42 3.53 21.99 -10.94
C PHE A 42 4.58 23.12 -11.05
N GLY A 43 5.41 23.05 -12.09
CA GLY A 43 6.43 24.06 -12.37
C GLY A 43 7.80 23.82 -11.70
N THR A 44 7.98 22.71 -10.99
CA THR A 44 9.29 22.29 -10.45
C THR A 44 9.85 21.17 -11.29
N GLU A 45 10.92 21.39 -12.05
CA GLU A 45 11.49 20.37 -12.95
C GLU A 45 12.42 19.36 -12.25
N ASN A 46 12.86 19.63 -11.01
CA ASN A 46 13.88 18.85 -10.31
C ASN A 46 13.57 18.56 -8.82
N GLU A 47 12.37 18.85 -8.34
CA GLU A 47 12.00 18.70 -6.91
C GLU A 47 10.90 17.65 -6.73
N MET A 48 11.22 16.39 -7.01
CA MET A 48 10.34 15.26 -6.71
C MET A 48 10.54 14.79 -5.26
N GLN A 49 9.49 14.87 -4.46
CA GLN A 49 9.50 14.35 -3.09
C GLN A 49 9.11 12.87 -3.10
N PHE A 50 9.92 12.03 -2.46
CA PHE A 50 9.67 10.60 -2.35
C PHE A 50 9.45 10.17 -0.90
N ASP A 51 8.32 9.54 -0.60
CA ASP A 51 8.20 8.68 0.57
C ASP A 51 8.64 7.26 0.18
N LYS A 52 9.89 6.92 0.53
CA LYS A 52 10.49 5.63 0.22
C LYS A 52 9.68 4.45 0.75
N THR A 53 8.96 4.62 1.87
CA THR A 53 8.18 3.55 2.49
C THR A 53 6.90 4.14 3.10
N ALA A 54 5.94 4.44 2.23
CA ALA A 54 4.60 4.87 2.62
C ALA A 54 3.86 3.78 3.40
N GLN A 55 3.95 2.52 2.96
CA GLN A 55 3.45 1.35 3.68
C GLN A 55 4.49 0.23 3.68
N LEU A 56 4.57 -0.50 4.80
CA LEU A 56 5.30 -1.75 4.91
C LEU A 56 4.63 -2.56 6.02
N TYR A 57 3.87 -3.58 5.62
CA TYR A 57 3.18 -4.43 6.57
C TYR A 57 3.09 -5.87 6.07
N VAL A 58 2.94 -6.77 7.04
CA VAL A 58 2.62 -8.17 6.79
C VAL A 58 1.18 -8.39 7.22
N ARG A 59 0.40 -9.11 6.42
CA ARG A 59 -0.93 -9.59 6.83
C ARG A 59 -1.06 -11.10 6.66
N GLY A 60 -1.67 -11.75 7.64
CA GLY A 60 -2.09 -13.14 7.60
C GLY A 60 -3.58 -13.22 7.36
N ASN A 61 -3.99 -13.96 6.34
CA ASN A 61 -5.39 -14.22 6.02
C ASN A 61 -5.78 -15.62 6.46
N ASN A 62 -6.83 -15.73 7.27
CA ASN A 62 -7.49 -16.97 7.68
C ASN A 62 -6.53 -18.01 8.31
N LEU A 63 -5.55 -17.55 9.07
CA LEU A 63 -4.56 -18.37 9.78
C LEU A 63 -5.18 -19.29 10.85
N LEU A 64 -6.29 -18.88 11.46
CA LEU A 64 -7.04 -19.58 12.51
C LEU A 64 -8.29 -20.29 11.96
N GLY A 65 -8.54 -20.21 10.65
CA GLY A 65 -9.69 -20.86 9.99
C GLY A 65 -11.02 -20.13 10.16
N ASN A 66 -11.03 -18.92 10.72
CA ASN A 66 -12.23 -18.13 11.00
C ASN A 66 -12.38 -16.89 10.10
N LYS A 67 -11.75 -16.89 8.92
CA LYS A 67 -11.73 -15.79 7.94
C LYS A 67 -11.17 -14.47 8.49
N GLU A 68 -10.39 -14.52 9.56
CA GLU A 68 -9.78 -13.36 10.16
C GLU A 68 -8.60 -12.82 9.34
N VAL A 69 -8.34 -11.52 9.47
CA VAL A 69 -7.18 -10.86 8.88
C VAL A 69 -6.38 -10.23 10.01
N LEU A 70 -5.19 -10.76 10.27
CA LEU A 70 -4.25 -10.22 11.24
C LEU A 70 -3.15 -9.47 10.49
N TRP A 71 -2.70 -8.33 10.99
CA TRP A 71 -1.65 -7.56 10.32
C TRP A 71 -0.74 -6.87 11.32
N ILE A 72 0.48 -6.58 10.88
CA ILE A 72 1.48 -5.83 11.64
C ILE A 72 2.34 -4.98 10.70
N GLY A 73 2.62 -3.74 11.09
CA GLY A 73 3.47 -2.82 10.34
C GLY A 73 2.84 -1.47 10.07
N LYS A 74 3.50 -0.66 9.23
CA LYS A 74 3.02 0.66 8.79
C LYS A 74 2.01 0.44 7.66
N ARG A 75 0.76 0.82 7.91
CA ARG A 75 -0.36 0.62 6.98
C ARG A 75 -1.32 1.82 7.00
N TYR A 76 -1.90 2.14 5.86
CA TYR A 76 -3.09 3.00 5.80
C TYR A 76 -4.32 2.18 6.20
N TYR A 77 -4.83 2.44 7.40
CA TYR A 77 -5.97 1.73 7.96
C TYR A 77 -7.19 2.65 8.00
N HIS A 78 -8.28 2.26 7.32
CA HIS A 78 -9.55 3.00 7.28
C HIS A 78 -9.43 4.46 6.80
N ARG A 79 -8.61 4.68 5.77
CA ARG A 79 -8.53 5.97 5.05
C ARG A 79 -9.43 5.96 3.83
#